data_AF-A0ABD3Z914-F1
#
_entry.id   AF-A0ABD3Z914-F1
#
_cell.length_a   1.000
_cell.length_b   1.000
_cell.length_c   1.000
_cell.angle_alpha   90.00
_cell.angle_beta   90.00
_cell.angle_gamma   90.00
#
_symmetry.space_group_name_H-M   'P 1'
#
loop_
_entity.id
_entity.type
_entity.pdbx_description
1 polymer ?
#
loop_
_entity_poly.entity_id
_entity_poly.type
_entity_poly.pdbx_seq_one_letter_code
_entity_poly.pdbx_strand_id
1 'polypeptide(L)'
;MTEKPEVDFEKVLSDSGMPTTEAEITAVFKETVKAEGFITNTSRMSPFWRLISKIVTTPVLWLQAALINVVLRNMFVATATGAMLRLLAWAVNITPKPASAAAGVIRFYKTNPSDVVIVPAGTLIQTERINGVIYVLAVNEDATLGAGLESGLVPVTATDTGSGYNLAPGYFRILPVAVAGIASAVNEEDWLITPGADEESDDELRDRTRNQFNLVGNYHTDAIYRSMIAGVVGLSIDRIFFLHDAPRGPGTANAYLLLDSGETSQPFIDAVNDYVNSQGHHGHGDDLQCFAMPETTHALAVKVYVESKENMEPEELSLLESGVSDLIRCAFRENANYDVKKTWPYSRYSFSNLGREIHKAFPVIDSLSFSLTDIVSELSVPRLASLTVEILND
;
A
#
# COMPACT_ATOMS: atom_id res chain seq x y z
N MET A 1 -20.08 14.09 0.86
CA MET A 1 -18.90 14.67 1.55
C MET A 1 -17.75 13.70 1.38
N THR A 2 -16.78 14.04 0.54
CA THR A 2 -15.75 13.11 0.05
C THR A 2 -14.45 13.19 0.86
N GLU A 3 -14.22 14.28 1.59
CA GLU A 3 -12.99 14.52 2.35
C GLU A 3 -13.15 14.24 3.85
N LYS A 4 -12.06 13.81 4.48
CA LYS A 4 -11.97 13.59 5.93
C LYS A 4 -12.21 14.93 6.65
N PRO A 5 -13.14 15.00 7.63
CA PRO A 5 -13.35 16.22 8.37
C PRO A 5 -12.14 16.53 9.26
N GLU A 6 -11.62 17.75 9.15
CA GLU A 6 -10.66 18.29 10.10
C GLU A 6 -11.42 18.98 11.24
N VAL A 7 -11.19 18.51 12.47
CA VAL A 7 -11.87 19.02 13.66
C VAL A 7 -10.84 19.62 14.62
N ASP A 8 -11.01 20.91 14.91
CA ASP A 8 -10.28 21.59 15.98
C ASP A 8 -10.96 21.31 17.32
N PHE A 9 -10.52 20.25 18.00
CA PHE A 9 -11.06 19.85 19.31
C PHE A 9 -10.75 20.85 20.43
N GLU A 10 -9.70 21.67 20.31
CA GLU A 10 -9.43 22.72 21.28
C GLU A 10 -10.49 23.82 21.19
N LYS A 11 -10.84 24.22 19.96
CA LYS A 11 -11.94 25.16 19.72
C LYS A 11 -13.29 24.62 20.20
N VAL A 12 -13.56 23.32 20.02
CA VAL A 12 -14.79 22.70 20.54
C VAL A 12 -14.87 22.83 22.07
N LEU A 13 -13.76 22.67 22.78
CA LEU A 13 -13.73 22.87 24.23
C LEU A 13 -13.88 24.35 24.61
N SER A 14 -13.19 25.27 23.93
CA SER A 14 -13.31 26.70 24.22
C SER A 14 -14.73 27.23 23.97
N ASP A 15 -15.39 26.78 22.89
CA ASP A 15 -16.76 27.15 22.55
C ASP A 15 -17.77 26.60 23.58
N SER A 16 -17.42 25.52 24.28
CA SER A 16 -18.20 24.99 25.42
C SER A 16 -18.01 25.77 26.73
N GLY A 17 -17.15 26.80 26.73
CA GLY A 17 -16.82 27.63 27.89
C GLY A 17 -15.69 27.08 28.77
N MET A 18 -14.97 26.05 28.32
CA MET A 18 -13.79 25.56 29.05
C MET A 18 -12.62 26.53 28.86
N PRO A 19 -11.92 26.97 29.93
CA PRO A 19 -10.70 27.74 29.78
C PRO A 19 -9.59 26.86 29.20
N THR A 20 -9.02 27.26 28.06
CA THR A 20 -8.04 26.46 27.31
C THR A 20 -6.61 26.95 27.47
N THR A 21 -6.43 28.17 27.95
CA THR A 21 -5.10 28.77 28.18
C THR A 21 -4.76 28.89 29.67
N GLU A 22 -3.47 28.92 30.00
CA GLU A 22 -3.03 29.14 31.39
C GLU A 22 -3.59 30.46 31.97
N ALA A 23 -3.71 31.50 31.14
CA ALA A 23 -4.23 32.80 31.55
C ALA A 23 -5.72 32.73 31.91
N GLU A 24 -6.53 32.06 31.11
CA GLU A 24 -7.96 31.87 31.36
C GLU A 24 -8.20 30.98 32.58
N ILE A 25 -7.47 29.86 32.70
CA ILE A 25 -7.56 28.97 33.88
C ILE A 25 -7.20 29.75 35.14
N THR A 26 -6.14 30.56 35.09
CA THR A 26 -5.74 31.41 36.22
C THR A 26 -6.79 32.47 36.54
N ALA A 27 -7.46 33.03 35.53
CA ALA A 27 -8.53 34.01 35.73
C ALA A 27 -9.74 33.38 36.43
N VAL A 28 -10.18 32.21 35.98
CA VAL A 28 -11.26 31.44 36.64
C VAL A 28 -10.88 31.11 38.08
N PHE A 29 -9.67 30.59 38.30
CA PHE A 29 -9.19 30.28 39.65
C PHE A 29 -9.13 31.52 40.55
N LYS A 30 -8.75 32.68 40.01
CA LYS A 30 -8.69 33.93 40.76
C LYS A 30 -10.08 34.39 41.24
N GLU A 31 -11.13 34.20 40.44
CA GLU A 31 -12.50 34.50 40.87
C GLU A 31 -12.94 33.58 42.01
N THR A 32 -12.59 32.28 41.96
CA THR A 32 -12.83 31.35 43.07
C THR A 32 -12.12 31.81 44.35
N VAL A 33 -10.84 32.15 44.25
CA VAL A 33 -10.05 32.62 45.41
C VAL A 33 -10.64 33.90 46.00
N LYS A 34 -11.12 34.83 45.16
CA LYS A 34 -11.76 36.08 45.59
C LYS A 34 -13.08 35.82 46.32
N ALA A 35 -13.88 34.85 45.86
CA ALA A 35 -15.15 34.49 46.48
C ALA A 35 -14.96 33.87 47.88
N GLU A 36 -13.96 33.02 48.05
CA GLU A 36 -13.64 32.37 49.33
C GLU A 36 -12.96 33.32 50.34
N GLY A 37 -12.20 34.30 49.85
CA GLY A 37 -11.61 35.36 50.69
C GLY A 37 -10.39 34.94 51.53
N PHE A 38 -9.89 33.71 51.41
CA PHE A 38 -8.75 33.21 52.21
C PHE A 38 -7.38 33.78 51.81
N ILE A 39 -7.21 34.20 50.56
CA ILE A 39 -5.93 34.68 50.02
C ILE A 39 -6.08 36.12 49.55
N THR A 40 -5.34 37.03 50.17
CA THR A 40 -5.39 38.47 49.86
C THR A 40 -4.30 38.93 48.89
N ASN A 41 -3.19 38.20 48.77
CA ASN A 41 -2.08 38.53 47.87
C ASN A 41 -2.05 37.61 46.64
N THR A 42 -2.64 38.10 45.54
CA THR A 42 -2.65 37.42 44.23
C THR A 42 -1.65 38.04 43.23
N SER A 43 -0.60 38.69 43.74
CA SER A 43 0.44 39.29 42.89
C SER A 43 1.20 38.21 42.12
N ARG A 44 1.51 38.49 40.84
CA ARG A 44 2.37 37.63 40.01
C ARG A 44 3.79 37.45 40.59
N MET A 45 4.21 38.35 41.48
CA MET A 45 5.51 38.28 42.16
C MET A 45 5.49 37.46 43.44
N SER A 46 4.30 37.09 43.96
CA SER A 46 4.15 36.29 45.17
C SER A 46 4.60 34.84 44.92
N PRO A 47 5.62 34.32 45.64
CA PRO A 47 6.05 32.94 45.48
C PRO A 47 4.93 31.92 45.75
N PHE A 48 4.10 32.20 46.76
CA PHE A 48 2.93 31.37 47.07
C PHE A 48 1.91 31.40 45.93
N TRP A 49 1.57 32.58 45.41
CA TRP A 49 0.61 32.70 44.30
C TRP A 49 1.12 31.98 43.04
N ARG A 50 2.39 32.14 42.71
CA ARG A 50 3.02 31.43 41.59
C ARG A 50 2.95 29.91 41.76
N LEU A 51 3.25 29.40 42.95
CA LEU A 51 3.22 27.97 43.23
C LEU A 51 1.79 27.42 43.13
N ILE A 52 0.83 28.04 43.83
CA ILE A 52 -0.56 27.55 43.85
C ILE A 52 -1.22 27.66 42.46
N SER A 53 -0.97 28.75 41.72
CA SER A 53 -1.44 28.86 40.34
C SER A 53 -0.90 27.73 39.48
N LYS A 54 0.39 27.38 39.57
CA LYS A 54 0.95 26.25 38.81
C LYS A 54 0.40 24.88 39.24
N ILE A 55 0.19 24.67 40.55
CA ILE A 55 -0.43 23.44 41.07
C ILE A 55 -1.85 23.25 40.52
N VAL A 56 -2.58 24.34 40.28
CA VAL A 56 -3.94 24.29 39.72
C VAL A 56 -3.94 24.24 38.19
N THR A 57 -3.14 25.08 37.52
CA THR A 57 -3.19 25.19 36.05
C THR A 57 -2.55 24.00 35.34
N THR A 58 -1.46 23.44 35.88
CA THR A 58 -0.71 22.36 35.21
C THR A 58 -1.55 21.09 35.04
N PRO A 59 -2.25 20.58 36.08
CA PRO A 59 -3.12 19.41 35.92
C PRO A 59 -4.32 19.67 35.01
N VAL A 60 -4.88 20.88 35.02
CA VAL A 60 -6.00 21.23 34.13
C VAL A 60 -5.55 21.19 32.67
N LEU A 61 -4.40 21.78 32.34
CA LEU A 61 -3.83 21.73 30.99
C LEU A 61 -3.49 20.29 30.58
N TRP A 62 -2.97 19.48 31.50
CA TRP A 62 -2.71 18.06 31.23
C TRP A 62 -4.00 17.29 30.96
N LEU A 63 -5.06 17.49 31.76
CA LEU A 63 -6.37 16.87 31.57
C LEU A 63 -7.02 17.32 30.26
N GLN A 64 -6.91 18.61 29.90
CA GLN A 64 -7.39 19.13 28.63
C GLN A 64 -6.66 18.46 27.46
N ALA A 65 -5.32 18.35 27.53
CA ALA A 65 -4.55 17.67 26.50
C ALA A 65 -4.92 16.19 26.37
N ALA A 66 -5.18 15.50 27.49
CA ALA A 66 -5.66 14.13 27.49
C ALA A 66 -7.08 14.02 26.90
N LEU A 67 -7.98 14.92 27.27
CA LEU A 67 -9.35 14.98 26.74
C LEU A 67 -9.33 15.18 25.21
N ILE A 68 -8.50 16.09 24.70
CA ILE A 68 -8.37 16.35 23.26
C ILE A 68 -7.72 15.16 22.53
N ASN A 69 -6.51 14.78 22.95
CA ASN A 69 -5.67 13.89 22.15
C ASN A 69 -5.97 12.41 22.34
N VAL A 70 -6.57 12.04 23.47
CA VAL A 70 -6.89 10.64 23.79
C VAL A 70 -8.39 10.40 23.68
N VAL A 71 -9.23 11.22 24.30
CA VAL A 71 -10.67 10.96 24.35
C VAL A 71 -11.35 11.42 23.06
N LEU A 72 -11.45 12.74 22.83
CA LEU A 72 -12.20 13.32 21.72
C LEU A 72 -11.71 12.83 20.35
N ARG A 73 -10.38 12.78 20.16
CA ARG A 73 -9.78 12.25 18.94
C ARG A 73 -10.18 10.80 18.65
N ASN A 74 -10.38 9.97 19.66
CA ASN A 74 -10.72 8.56 19.46
C ASN A 74 -12.22 8.25 19.55
N MET A 75 -13.08 9.25 19.76
CA MET A 75 -14.54 9.05 19.80
C MET A 75 -15.17 8.85 18.42
N PHE A 76 -14.52 9.32 17.36
CA PHE A 76 -15.07 9.32 16.02
C PHE A 76 -14.23 8.48 15.08
N VAL A 77 -14.89 7.67 14.24
CA VAL A 77 -14.22 6.87 13.20
C VAL A 77 -13.26 7.74 12.40
N ALA A 78 -13.69 8.95 12.00
CA ALA A 78 -12.92 9.91 11.22
C ALA A 78 -11.55 10.29 11.81
N THR A 79 -11.36 10.23 13.13
CA THR A 79 -10.16 10.73 13.81
C THR A 79 -9.45 9.67 14.66
N ALA A 80 -10.12 8.57 14.98
CA ALA A 80 -9.58 7.49 15.79
C ALA A 80 -8.43 6.77 15.07
N THR A 81 -7.52 6.21 15.87
CA THR A 81 -6.36 5.44 15.40
C THR A 81 -6.15 4.20 16.28
N GLY A 82 -5.36 3.24 15.79
CA GLY A 82 -4.92 2.07 16.53
C GLY A 82 -6.07 1.25 17.12
N ALA A 83 -5.94 0.90 18.40
CA ALA A 83 -6.90 0.03 19.09
C ALA A 83 -8.32 0.65 19.21
N MET A 84 -8.43 1.97 19.34
CA MET A 84 -9.74 2.62 19.47
C MET A 84 -10.50 2.60 18.14
N LEU A 85 -9.79 2.82 17.02
CA LEU A 85 -10.40 2.66 15.70
C LEU A 85 -10.88 1.23 15.47
N ARG A 86 -10.08 0.22 15.87
CA ARG A 86 -10.45 -1.19 15.79
C ARG A 86 -11.71 -1.51 16.60
N LEU A 87 -11.88 -0.90 17.77
CA LEU A 87 -13.10 -1.03 18.58
C LEU A 87 -14.32 -0.42 17.88
N LEU A 88 -14.16 0.75 17.26
CA LEU A 88 -15.24 1.39 16.48
C LEU A 88 -15.60 0.58 15.23
N ALA A 89 -14.62 0.01 14.53
CA ALA A 89 -14.83 -0.88 13.40
C ALA A 89 -15.58 -2.16 13.83
N TRP A 90 -15.20 -2.74 14.98
CA TRP A 90 -15.87 -3.91 15.53
C TRP A 90 -17.34 -3.64 15.85
N ALA A 91 -17.69 -2.43 16.32
CA ALA A 91 -19.07 -2.05 16.60
C ALA A 91 -20.00 -2.11 15.37
N VAL A 92 -19.42 -2.11 14.16
CA VAL A 92 -20.15 -2.27 12.89
C VAL A 92 -19.81 -3.60 12.19
N ASN A 93 -19.32 -4.59 12.94
CA ASN A 93 -18.96 -5.92 12.47
C ASN A 93 -17.83 -5.93 11.40
N ILE A 94 -16.88 -5.01 11.54
CA ILE A 94 -15.65 -5.00 10.73
C ILE A 94 -14.46 -5.37 11.61
N THR A 95 -13.63 -6.26 11.10
CA THR A 95 -12.32 -6.59 11.67
C THR A 95 -11.22 -6.21 10.68
N PRO A 96 -10.09 -5.63 11.15
CA PRO A 96 -8.99 -5.24 10.27
C PRO A 96 -8.45 -6.42 9.48
N LYS A 97 -8.04 -6.19 8.23
CA LYS A 97 -7.42 -7.27 7.45
C LYS A 97 -5.99 -7.50 7.94
N PRO A 98 -5.61 -8.74 8.27
CA PRO A 98 -4.24 -9.05 8.61
C PRO A 98 -3.35 -8.98 7.36
N ALA A 99 -2.05 -8.82 7.57
CA ALA A 99 -1.08 -9.02 6.49
C ALA A 99 -1.11 -10.48 6.00
N SER A 100 -0.88 -10.69 4.71
CA SER A 100 -0.83 -12.01 4.08
C SER A 100 0.44 -12.19 3.25
N ALA A 101 0.90 -13.44 3.16
CA ALA A 101 2.04 -13.83 2.33
C ALA A 101 1.60 -14.06 0.88
N ALA A 102 2.44 -13.65 -0.06
CA ALA A 102 2.27 -14.00 -1.46
C ALA A 102 2.51 -15.51 -1.66
N ALA A 103 1.70 -16.16 -2.47
CA ALA A 103 1.87 -17.56 -2.83
C ALA A 103 1.67 -17.75 -4.33
N GLY A 104 2.39 -18.70 -4.91
CA GLY A 104 2.42 -18.88 -6.35
C GLY A 104 3.18 -20.12 -6.77
N VAL A 105 3.64 -20.11 -8.01
CA VAL A 105 4.48 -21.18 -8.57
C VAL A 105 5.73 -20.59 -9.21
N ILE A 106 6.86 -21.30 -9.07
CA ILE A 106 8.12 -20.96 -9.73
C ILE A 106 8.47 -22.05 -10.71
N ARG A 107 8.93 -21.67 -11.91
CA ARG A 107 9.44 -22.65 -12.86
C ARG A 107 10.89 -22.97 -12.52
N PHE A 108 11.17 -24.26 -12.35
CA PHE A 108 12.51 -24.80 -12.19
C PHE A 108 12.94 -25.50 -13.48
N TYR A 109 14.10 -25.15 -14.02
CA TYR A 109 14.69 -25.78 -15.20
C TYR A 109 15.74 -26.80 -14.77
N LYS A 110 15.69 -28.02 -15.33
CA LYS A 110 16.67 -29.06 -15.04
C LYS A 110 17.93 -28.88 -15.87
N THR A 111 19.08 -29.27 -15.31
CA THR A 111 20.35 -29.33 -16.05
C THR A 111 20.33 -30.40 -17.15
N ASN A 112 19.61 -31.50 -16.91
CA ASN A 112 19.41 -32.58 -17.88
C ASN A 112 17.94 -33.02 -17.88
N PRO A 113 17.21 -32.87 -18.99
CA PRO A 113 15.80 -33.27 -19.08
C PRO A 113 15.53 -34.75 -18.80
N SER A 114 16.51 -35.63 -19.03
CA SER A 114 16.36 -37.08 -18.87
C SER A 114 16.30 -37.52 -17.41
N ASP A 115 16.80 -36.71 -16.48
CA ASP A 115 16.91 -37.07 -15.08
C ASP A 115 15.62 -36.79 -14.31
N VAL A 116 15.33 -37.60 -13.28
CA VAL A 116 14.33 -37.26 -12.27
C VAL A 116 15.02 -36.39 -11.23
N VAL A 117 14.47 -35.20 -10.96
CA VAL A 117 15.02 -34.25 -9.98
C VAL A 117 13.98 -33.97 -8.91
N ILE A 118 14.41 -33.95 -7.65
CA ILE A 118 13.57 -33.58 -6.52
C ILE A 118 13.99 -32.18 -6.06
N VAL A 119 13.04 -31.27 -5.98
CA VAL A 119 13.19 -29.95 -5.36
C VAL A 119 12.65 -30.06 -3.93
N PRO A 120 13.50 -30.06 -2.89
CA PRO A 120 13.05 -30.25 -1.52
C PRO A 120 12.19 -29.09 -1.00
N ALA A 121 11.27 -29.38 -0.09
CA ALA A 121 10.56 -28.38 0.71
C ALA A 121 11.56 -27.46 1.43
N GLY A 122 11.24 -26.17 1.51
CA GLY A 122 12.10 -25.16 2.09
C GLY A 122 13.25 -24.69 1.19
N THR A 123 13.36 -25.19 -0.05
CA THR A 123 14.26 -24.60 -1.05
C THR A 123 13.90 -23.13 -1.24
N LEU A 124 14.89 -22.24 -1.11
CA LEU A 124 14.69 -20.79 -1.21
C LEU A 124 14.93 -20.29 -2.63
N ILE A 125 14.09 -19.35 -3.07
CA ILE A 125 14.26 -18.57 -4.30
C ILE A 125 14.20 -17.11 -3.89
N GLN A 126 15.18 -16.31 -4.31
CA GLN A 126 15.25 -14.90 -3.92
C GLN A 126 15.42 -13.98 -5.12
N THR A 127 15.17 -12.69 -4.87
CA THR A 127 15.46 -11.62 -5.81
C THR A 127 16.92 -11.16 -5.72
N GLU A 128 17.36 -10.41 -6.72
CA GLU A 128 18.46 -9.45 -6.47
C GLU A 128 18.02 -8.41 -5.43
N ARG A 129 18.96 -7.62 -4.93
CA ARG A 129 18.64 -6.52 -4.02
C ARG A 129 17.91 -5.41 -4.79
N ILE A 130 16.71 -5.06 -4.36
CA ILE A 130 15.91 -3.96 -4.92
C ILE A 130 15.79 -2.91 -3.83
N ASN A 131 16.41 -1.74 -4.02
CA ASN A 131 16.47 -0.67 -2.99
C ASN A 131 16.84 -1.18 -1.57
N GLY A 132 17.86 -2.03 -1.45
CA GLY A 132 18.30 -2.56 -0.16
C GLY A 132 17.57 -3.82 0.34
N VAL A 133 16.45 -4.20 -0.27
CA VAL A 133 15.61 -5.32 0.17
C VAL A 133 15.82 -6.55 -0.72
N ILE A 134 15.87 -7.74 -0.13
CA ILE A 134 15.87 -9.03 -0.82
C ILE A 134 14.58 -9.75 -0.43
N TYR A 135 13.74 -10.07 -1.41
CA TYR A 135 12.53 -10.86 -1.19
C TYR A 135 12.83 -12.35 -1.40
N VAL A 136 12.26 -13.19 -0.54
CA VAL A 136 12.53 -14.63 -0.53
C VAL A 136 11.22 -15.45 -0.50
N LEU A 137 11.11 -16.40 -1.42
CA LEU A 137 10.08 -17.43 -1.46
C LEU A 137 10.67 -18.78 -1.01
N ALA A 138 9.86 -19.62 -0.40
CA ALA A 138 10.21 -20.99 -0.04
C ALA A 138 9.30 -21.99 -0.74
N VAL A 139 9.87 -23.10 -1.21
CA VAL A 139 9.11 -24.24 -1.74
C VAL A 139 8.29 -24.88 -0.62
N ASN A 140 7.00 -25.10 -0.87
CA ASN A 140 6.06 -25.54 0.16
C ASN A 140 6.27 -27.00 0.57
N GLU A 141 6.47 -27.88 -0.41
CA GLU A 141 6.55 -29.33 -0.25
C GLU A 141 7.55 -29.92 -1.26
N ASP A 142 8.05 -31.13 -1.01
CA ASP A 142 8.95 -31.83 -1.93
C ASP A 142 8.28 -32.01 -3.30
N ALA A 143 8.86 -31.40 -4.33
CA ALA A 143 8.34 -31.46 -5.70
C ALA A 143 9.23 -32.34 -6.59
N THR A 144 8.63 -33.34 -7.24
CA THR A 144 9.35 -34.22 -8.17
C THR A 144 9.16 -33.75 -9.61
N LEU A 145 10.27 -33.37 -10.25
CA LEU A 145 10.33 -33.09 -11.68
C LEU A 145 10.67 -34.38 -12.44
N GLY A 146 9.68 -34.94 -13.13
CA GLY A 146 9.78 -36.22 -13.83
C GLY A 146 10.80 -36.22 -14.98
N ALA A 147 11.29 -37.41 -15.33
CA ALA A 147 12.17 -37.62 -16.48
C ALA A 147 11.47 -37.27 -17.80
N GLY A 148 12.23 -36.76 -18.77
CA GLY A 148 11.74 -36.36 -20.10
C GLY A 148 11.13 -34.95 -20.17
N LEU A 149 10.98 -34.25 -19.05
CA LEU A 149 10.58 -32.84 -19.00
C LEU A 149 11.80 -31.95 -18.86
N GLU A 150 11.84 -30.76 -19.47
CA GLU A 150 12.96 -29.82 -19.30
C GLU A 150 12.81 -28.95 -18.05
N SER A 151 11.56 -28.71 -17.62
CA SER A 151 11.22 -27.88 -16.47
C SER A 151 9.94 -28.36 -15.80
N GLY A 152 9.64 -27.80 -14.63
CA GLY A 152 8.32 -27.91 -14.01
C GLY A 152 8.02 -26.76 -13.06
N LEU A 153 6.73 -26.57 -12.78
CA LEU A 153 6.22 -25.58 -11.84
C LEU A 153 6.19 -26.16 -10.43
N VAL A 154 6.75 -25.43 -9.47
CA VAL A 154 6.83 -25.83 -8.08
C VAL A 154 6.10 -24.79 -7.22
N PRO A 155 5.13 -25.19 -6.37
CA PRO A 155 4.45 -24.28 -5.46
C PRO A 155 5.38 -23.66 -4.42
N VAL A 156 5.25 -22.35 -4.24
CA VAL A 156 6.05 -21.57 -3.30
C VAL A 156 5.19 -20.59 -2.50
N THR A 157 5.67 -20.18 -1.34
CA THR A 157 5.08 -19.12 -0.51
C THR A 157 6.16 -18.17 -0.03
N ALA A 158 5.84 -16.89 0.03
CA ALA A 158 6.72 -15.86 0.58
C ALA A 158 7.08 -16.18 2.03
N THR A 159 8.35 -15.96 2.37
CA THR A 159 8.86 -16.20 3.73
C THR A 159 8.40 -15.14 4.74
N ASP A 160 7.89 -14.01 4.25
CA ASP A 160 7.24 -12.96 5.03
C ASP A 160 5.95 -12.48 4.34
N THR A 161 5.18 -11.65 5.02
CA THR A 161 3.94 -11.04 4.53
C THR A 161 4.20 -9.71 3.81
N GLY A 162 3.19 -9.21 3.11
CA GLY A 162 3.20 -7.86 2.57
C GLY A 162 3.09 -7.77 1.05
N SER A 163 2.63 -6.62 0.58
CA SER A 163 2.40 -6.39 -0.85
C SER A 163 3.70 -6.33 -1.67
N GLY A 164 4.83 -6.06 -1.01
CA GLY A 164 6.17 -6.02 -1.64
C GLY A 164 6.62 -7.32 -2.30
N TYR A 165 6.01 -8.45 -1.95
CA TYR A 165 6.28 -9.75 -2.59
C TYR A 165 5.55 -9.94 -3.94
N ASN A 166 4.60 -9.06 -4.28
CA ASN A 166 3.89 -9.08 -5.56
C ASN A 166 4.77 -8.48 -6.65
N LEU A 167 5.81 -9.21 -7.05
CA LEU A 167 6.79 -8.77 -8.04
C LEU A 167 6.43 -9.28 -9.45
N ALA A 168 6.77 -8.47 -10.46
CA ALA A 168 6.60 -8.84 -11.86
C ALA A 168 7.46 -10.08 -12.25
N PRO A 169 7.18 -10.72 -13.39
CA PRO A 169 7.97 -11.84 -13.88
C PRO A 169 9.48 -11.55 -13.95
N GLY A 170 10.31 -12.56 -13.67
CA GLY A 170 11.77 -12.49 -13.75
C GLY A 170 12.51 -11.93 -12.52
N TYR A 171 11.81 -11.42 -11.51
CA TYR A 171 12.41 -10.90 -10.29
C TYR A 171 12.95 -12.01 -9.37
N PHE A 172 12.17 -13.07 -9.13
CA PHE A 172 12.58 -14.22 -8.33
C PHE A 172 13.35 -15.19 -9.21
N ARG A 173 14.69 -15.10 -9.20
CA ARG A 173 15.54 -15.87 -10.13
C ARG A 173 16.82 -16.46 -9.53
N ILE A 174 17.07 -16.21 -8.25
CA ILE A 174 18.33 -16.61 -7.60
C ILE A 174 18.05 -17.77 -6.66
N LEU A 175 18.81 -18.85 -6.82
CA LEU A 175 18.89 -19.95 -5.86
C LEU A 175 20.11 -19.69 -4.97
N PRO A 176 19.94 -19.16 -3.73
CA PRO A 176 21.07 -18.88 -2.85
C PRO A 176 21.83 -20.15 -2.45
N VAL A 177 21.16 -21.30 -2.46
CA VAL A 177 21.76 -22.63 -2.32
C VAL A 177 21.41 -23.44 -3.57
N ALA A 178 22.43 -23.97 -4.24
CA ALA A 178 22.23 -24.77 -5.44
C ALA A 178 21.45 -26.06 -5.14
N VAL A 179 20.48 -26.38 -6.00
CA VAL A 179 19.73 -27.64 -5.96
C VAL A 179 20.32 -28.58 -7.01
N ALA A 180 20.71 -29.78 -6.62
CA ALA A 180 21.32 -30.75 -7.53
C ALA A 180 20.37 -31.08 -8.69
N GLY A 181 20.87 -30.97 -9.93
CA GLY A 181 20.09 -31.24 -11.15
C GLY A 181 19.20 -30.09 -11.62
N ILE A 182 19.20 -28.94 -10.92
CA ILE A 182 18.52 -27.71 -11.34
C ILE A 182 19.55 -26.73 -11.93
N ALA A 183 19.26 -26.21 -13.12
CA ALA A 183 20.07 -25.18 -13.78
C ALA A 183 19.66 -23.76 -13.36
N SER A 184 18.36 -23.48 -13.25
CA SER A 184 17.83 -22.18 -12.87
C SER A 184 16.39 -22.29 -12.36
N ALA A 185 15.93 -21.25 -11.68
CA ALA A 185 14.53 -21.07 -11.29
C ALA A 185 14.10 -19.64 -11.64
N VAL A 186 12.84 -19.42 -12.04
CA VAL A 186 12.32 -18.09 -12.37
C VAL A 186 10.81 -18.00 -12.15
N ASN A 187 10.31 -16.85 -11.67
CA ASN A 187 8.89 -16.54 -11.72
C ASN A 187 8.49 -16.05 -13.12
N GLU A 188 7.49 -16.67 -13.73
CA GLU A 188 6.99 -16.33 -15.07
C GLU A 188 5.74 -15.43 -14.99
N GLU A 189 5.14 -15.13 -16.15
CA GLU A 189 3.78 -14.57 -16.20
C GLU A 189 2.79 -15.48 -15.43
N ASP A 190 1.77 -14.87 -14.83
CA ASP A 190 0.74 -15.56 -14.02
C ASP A 190 1.26 -16.38 -12.81
N TRP A 191 2.52 -16.20 -12.39
CA TRP A 191 3.11 -16.98 -11.30
C TRP A 191 2.38 -16.82 -9.96
N LEU A 192 1.84 -15.64 -9.70
CA LEU A 192 1.26 -15.22 -8.43
C LEU A 192 -0.18 -15.73 -8.31
N ILE A 193 -0.40 -16.78 -7.54
CA ILE A 193 -1.74 -17.38 -7.35
C ILE A 193 -2.51 -16.62 -6.27
N THR A 194 -1.83 -16.23 -5.19
CA THR A 194 -2.41 -15.45 -4.09
C THR A 194 -1.50 -14.26 -3.80
N PRO A 195 -1.97 -13.02 -3.96
CA PRO A 195 -1.16 -11.85 -3.66
C PRO A 195 -0.88 -11.72 -2.16
N GLY A 196 0.33 -11.26 -1.85
CA GLY A 196 0.66 -10.75 -0.52
C GLY A 196 -0.01 -9.40 -0.29
N ALA A 197 -0.35 -9.11 0.97
CA ALA A 197 -0.96 -7.86 1.37
C ALA A 197 -0.36 -7.40 2.69
N ASP A 198 -0.21 -6.08 2.84
CA ASP A 198 0.20 -5.47 4.11
C ASP A 198 -0.96 -5.50 5.11
N GLU A 199 -0.67 -5.28 6.40
CA GLU A 199 -1.74 -5.04 7.38
C GLU A 199 -2.53 -3.79 6.96
N GLU A 200 -3.86 -3.89 6.99
CA GLU A 200 -4.72 -2.77 6.62
C GLU A 200 -4.40 -1.53 7.46
N SER A 201 -4.14 -0.41 6.77
CA SER A 201 -3.84 0.84 7.43
C SER A 201 -5.08 1.41 8.16
N ASP A 202 -4.85 2.27 9.15
CA ASP A 202 -5.94 2.94 9.86
C ASP A 202 -6.80 3.79 8.91
N ASP A 203 -6.24 4.29 7.80
CA ASP A 203 -6.99 5.08 6.81
C ASP A 203 -7.93 4.18 5.98
N GLU A 204 -7.44 3.05 5.47
CA GLU A 204 -8.25 2.06 4.76
C GLU A 204 -9.35 1.46 5.64
N LEU A 205 -9.02 1.11 6.88
CA LEU A 205 -9.98 0.60 7.86
C LEU A 205 -11.10 1.62 8.12
N ARG A 206 -10.76 2.91 8.15
CA ARG A 206 -11.72 4.01 8.32
C ARG A 206 -12.71 4.07 7.18
N ASP A 207 -12.21 3.99 5.95
CA ASP A 207 -13.04 4.03 4.74
C ASP A 207 -13.97 2.83 4.67
N ARG A 208 -13.46 1.63 5.00
CA ARG A 208 -14.26 0.40 5.04
C ARG A 208 -15.33 0.47 6.15
N THR A 209 -14.96 0.95 7.35
CA THR A 209 -15.88 1.18 8.48
C THR A 209 -17.02 2.13 8.11
N ARG A 210 -16.70 3.25 7.45
CA ARG A 210 -17.70 4.21 6.99
C ARG A 210 -18.61 3.60 5.93
N ASN A 211 -18.06 2.80 5.03
CA ASN A 211 -18.79 2.19 3.94
C ASN A 211 -19.76 1.09 4.41
N GLN A 212 -19.57 0.52 5.61
CA GLN A 212 -20.46 -0.49 6.17
C GLN A 212 -21.93 -0.06 6.22
N PHE A 213 -22.19 1.23 6.48
CA PHE A 213 -23.57 1.75 6.52
C PHE A 213 -24.23 1.82 5.14
N ASN A 214 -23.46 1.79 4.05
CA ASN A 214 -24.00 1.71 2.68
C ASN A 214 -24.42 0.26 2.32
N LEU A 215 -23.92 -0.76 3.03
CA LEU A 215 -24.26 -2.17 2.79
C LEU A 215 -25.70 -2.53 3.20
N VAL A 216 -26.40 -1.64 3.91
CA VAL A 216 -27.79 -1.86 4.36
C VAL A 216 -28.80 -1.79 3.19
N GLY A 217 -28.39 -1.26 2.03
CA GLY A 217 -29.12 -1.49 0.78
C GLY A 217 -28.72 -2.84 0.19
N ASN A 218 -29.65 -3.75 -0.05
CA ASN A 218 -29.36 -5.00 -0.77
C ASN A 218 -28.58 -4.69 -2.07
N TYR A 219 -27.36 -5.22 -2.22
CA TYR A 219 -26.52 -5.42 -3.43
C TYR A 219 -26.55 -4.44 -4.64
N HIS A 220 -27.15 -3.25 -4.56
CA HIS A 220 -27.43 -2.43 -5.76
C HIS A 220 -26.51 -1.21 -5.95
N THR A 221 -25.41 -1.10 -5.20
CA THR A 221 -24.47 0.02 -5.35
C THR A 221 -23.03 -0.44 -5.44
N ASP A 222 -22.23 0.22 -6.27
CA ASP A 222 -20.78 0.00 -6.43
C ASP A 222 -20.04 -0.10 -5.09
N ALA A 223 -20.48 0.68 -4.10
CA ALA A 223 -19.93 0.69 -2.75
C ALA A 223 -19.95 -0.69 -2.09
N ILE A 224 -20.98 -1.51 -2.34
CA ILE A 224 -21.14 -2.84 -1.74
C ILE A 224 -20.16 -3.81 -2.37
N TYR A 225 -20.17 -3.88 -3.70
CA TYR A 225 -19.28 -4.76 -4.45
C TYR A 225 -17.81 -4.40 -4.22
N ARG A 226 -17.47 -3.10 -4.15
CA ARG A 226 -16.13 -2.62 -3.74
C ARG A 226 -15.73 -3.18 -2.38
N SER A 227 -16.56 -2.99 -1.36
CA SER A 227 -16.24 -3.42 0.01
C SER A 227 -16.07 -4.93 0.13
N MET A 228 -16.95 -5.66 -0.55
CA MET A 228 -16.99 -7.10 -0.53
C MET A 228 -15.77 -7.69 -1.25
N ILE A 229 -15.48 -7.25 -2.47
CA ILE A 229 -14.29 -7.66 -3.22
C ILE A 229 -13.04 -7.29 -2.43
N ALA A 230 -12.92 -6.03 -1.98
CA ALA A 230 -11.81 -5.56 -1.16
C ALA A 230 -11.59 -6.45 0.08
N GLY A 231 -12.67 -6.85 0.76
CA GLY A 231 -12.61 -7.70 1.94
C GLY A 231 -11.99 -9.07 1.68
N VAL A 232 -12.33 -9.69 0.55
CA VAL A 232 -11.87 -11.05 0.20
C VAL A 232 -10.46 -11.05 -0.33
N VAL A 233 -10.11 -10.05 -1.14
CA VAL A 233 -8.87 -10.07 -1.91
C VAL A 233 -7.74 -9.25 -1.31
N GLY A 234 -7.95 -8.69 -0.11
CA GLY A 234 -6.95 -7.85 0.56
C GLY A 234 -6.69 -6.50 -0.10
N LEU A 235 -7.40 -6.16 -1.20
CA LEU A 235 -7.24 -4.88 -1.89
C LEU A 235 -7.93 -3.72 -1.18
N SER A 236 -7.37 -2.53 -1.34
CA SER A 236 -7.97 -1.26 -0.95
C SER A 236 -9.17 -0.95 -1.87
N ILE A 237 -10.17 -0.21 -1.36
CA ILE A 237 -11.44 0.04 -2.07
C ILE A 237 -11.24 0.89 -3.35
N ASP A 238 -10.22 1.74 -3.37
CA ASP A 238 -9.82 2.60 -4.49
C ASP A 238 -9.09 1.84 -5.61
N ARG A 239 -8.71 0.58 -5.37
CA ARG A 239 -8.06 -0.32 -6.34
C ARG A 239 -9.04 -1.09 -7.23
N ILE A 240 -10.34 -0.89 -7.03
CA ILE A 240 -11.42 -1.57 -7.75
C ILE A 240 -12.09 -0.53 -8.64
N PHE A 241 -12.34 -0.82 -9.91
CA PHE A 241 -12.95 0.14 -10.84
C PHE A 241 -14.13 -0.51 -11.54
N PHE A 242 -15.27 0.18 -11.63
CA PHE A 242 -16.46 -0.38 -12.27
C PHE A 242 -16.66 0.20 -13.66
N LEU A 243 -17.03 -0.68 -14.60
CA LEU A 243 -17.64 -0.33 -15.86
C LEU A 243 -19.08 -0.82 -15.85
N HIS A 244 -20.02 0.11 -15.88
CA HIS A 244 -21.46 -0.17 -15.99
C HIS A 244 -21.85 -0.40 -17.45
N ASP A 245 -23.04 -0.99 -17.64
CA ASP A 245 -23.56 -1.37 -18.96
C ASP A 245 -22.53 -2.18 -19.76
N ALA A 246 -21.96 -3.19 -19.07
CA ALA A 246 -20.93 -4.01 -19.67
C ALA A 246 -21.46 -4.67 -20.97
N PRO A 247 -20.58 -5.10 -21.89
CA PRO A 247 -20.98 -5.61 -23.20
C PRO A 247 -21.95 -6.81 -23.20
N ARG A 248 -22.24 -7.39 -22.02
CA ARG A 248 -23.18 -8.50 -21.81
C ARG A 248 -24.64 -8.06 -21.68
N GLY A 249 -24.94 -6.76 -21.66
CA GLY A 249 -26.30 -6.21 -21.76
C GLY A 249 -26.74 -5.42 -20.53
N PRO A 250 -28.02 -4.99 -20.48
CA PRO A 250 -28.56 -4.23 -19.37
C PRO A 250 -28.48 -5.00 -18.04
N GLY A 251 -28.06 -4.34 -16.96
CA GLY A 251 -27.91 -4.97 -15.64
C GLY A 251 -26.58 -5.71 -15.43
N THR A 252 -25.62 -5.56 -16.36
CA THR A 252 -24.29 -6.18 -16.27
C THR A 252 -23.23 -5.15 -15.93
N ALA A 253 -22.24 -5.53 -15.11
CA ALA A 253 -21.12 -4.69 -14.73
C ALA A 253 -19.79 -5.46 -14.75
N ASN A 254 -18.69 -4.76 -15.01
CA ASN A 254 -17.34 -5.30 -14.85
C ASN A 254 -16.64 -4.61 -13.67
N ALA A 255 -15.98 -5.39 -12.82
CA ALA A 255 -15.05 -4.89 -11.81
C ALA A 255 -13.60 -5.14 -12.26
N TYR A 256 -12.81 -4.09 -12.40
CA TYR A 256 -11.40 -4.17 -12.75
C TYR A 256 -10.55 -4.02 -11.51
N LEU A 257 -9.69 -5.02 -11.25
CA LEU A 257 -8.84 -5.11 -10.07
C LEU A 257 -7.41 -4.70 -10.39
N LEU A 258 -6.88 -3.76 -9.61
CA LEU A 258 -5.52 -3.24 -9.76
C LEU A 258 -4.68 -3.58 -8.51
N LEU A 259 -3.60 -4.35 -8.66
CA LEU A 259 -2.64 -4.57 -7.57
C LEU A 259 -1.74 -3.35 -7.36
N ASP A 260 -1.21 -3.20 -6.15
CA ASP A 260 -0.23 -2.15 -5.81
C ASP A 260 1.11 -2.30 -6.55
N SER A 261 1.53 -3.54 -6.75
CA SER A 261 2.66 -3.94 -7.57
C SER A 261 2.42 -5.33 -8.15
N GLY A 262 3.20 -5.69 -9.15
CA GLY A 262 3.06 -6.93 -9.90
C GLY A 262 1.89 -6.90 -10.87
N GLU A 263 1.52 -8.08 -11.33
CA GLU A 263 0.45 -8.31 -12.30
C GLU A 263 -0.65 -9.16 -11.67
N THR A 264 -1.88 -8.89 -12.07
CA THR A 264 -3.05 -9.63 -11.59
C THR A 264 -3.19 -10.91 -12.40
N SER A 265 -3.02 -12.07 -11.77
CA SER A 265 -3.07 -13.36 -12.48
C SER A 265 -4.48 -13.85 -12.74
N GLN A 266 -4.66 -14.67 -13.78
CA GLN A 266 -5.95 -15.30 -14.07
C GLN A 266 -6.49 -16.17 -12.91
N PRO A 267 -5.68 -17.03 -12.26
CA PRO A 267 -6.14 -17.81 -11.10
C PRO A 267 -6.68 -16.95 -9.95
N PHE A 268 -6.06 -15.79 -9.71
CA PHE A 268 -6.56 -14.85 -8.72
C PHE A 268 -7.92 -14.29 -9.13
N ILE A 269 -8.08 -13.85 -10.38
CA ILE A 269 -9.37 -13.36 -10.92
C ILE A 269 -10.47 -14.42 -10.82
N ASP A 270 -10.15 -15.67 -11.13
CA ASP A 270 -11.08 -16.79 -11.05
C ASP A 270 -11.55 -17.02 -9.61
N ALA A 271 -10.63 -16.94 -8.63
CA ALA A 271 -10.97 -17.03 -7.21
C ALA A 271 -11.91 -15.89 -6.76
N VAL A 272 -11.70 -14.67 -7.25
CA VAL A 272 -12.62 -13.54 -6.96
C VAL A 272 -13.99 -13.80 -7.57
N ASN A 273 -14.02 -14.24 -8.83
CA ASN A 273 -15.27 -14.51 -9.54
C ASN A 273 -16.05 -15.68 -8.92
N ASP A 274 -15.38 -16.72 -8.41
CA ASP A 274 -16.02 -17.80 -7.65
C ASP A 274 -16.67 -17.26 -6.38
N TYR A 275 -15.96 -16.43 -5.63
CA TYR A 275 -16.51 -15.81 -4.43
C TYR A 275 -17.73 -14.95 -4.74
N VAL A 276 -17.66 -14.09 -5.76
CA VAL A 276 -18.76 -13.18 -6.13
C VAL A 276 -19.95 -13.98 -6.65
N ASN A 277 -19.74 -14.83 -7.66
CA ASN A 277 -20.82 -15.42 -8.46
C ASN A 277 -21.22 -16.81 -7.94
N SER A 278 -20.27 -17.74 -7.82
CA SER A 278 -20.55 -19.13 -7.44
C SER A 278 -21.03 -19.26 -5.99
N GLN A 279 -20.47 -18.48 -5.08
CA GLN A 279 -20.83 -18.50 -3.66
C GLN A 279 -22.04 -17.60 -3.33
N GLY A 280 -22.63 -16.94 -4.33
CA GLY A 280 -23.89 -16.20 -4.20
C GLY A 280 -23.75 -14.82 -3.54
N HIS A 281 -22.57 -14.21 -3.57
CA HIS A 281 -22.33 -12.87 -3.02
C HIS A 281 -22.65 -11.77 -4.05
N HIS A 282 -23.83 -11.85 -4.66
CA HIS A 282 -24.32 -10.86 -5.64
C HIS A 282 -25.85 -10.74 -5.56
N GLY A 283 -26.40 -9.66 -6.11
CA GLY A 283 -27.85 -9.49 -6.23
C GLY A 283 -28.46 -10.53 -7.17
N HIS A 284 -29.69 -10.98 -6.89
CA HIS A 284 -30.37 -12.04 -7.68
C HIS A 284 -30.50 -11.76 -9.19
N GLY A 285 -30.44 -10.49 -9.61
CA GLY A 285 -30.50 -10.08 -11.02
C GLY A 285 -29.21 -9.44 -11.55
N ASP A 286 -28.14 -9.42 -10.75
CA ASP A 286 -26.90 -8.76 -11.10
C ASP A 286 -25.94 -9.77 -11.77
N ASP A 287 -25.30 -9.33 -12.86
CA ASP A 287 -24.19 -10.05 -13.52
C ASP A 287 -22.91 -9.21 -13.42
N LEU A 288 -22.17 -9.45 -12.33
CA LEU A 288 -20.88 -8.82 -12.06
C LEU A 288 -19.74 -9.78 -12.41
N GLN A 289 -18.85 -9.34 -13.29
CA GLN A 289 -17.64 -10.08 -13.62
C GLN A 289 -16.39 -9.29 -13.25
N CYS A 290 -15.48 -9.92 -12.53
CA CYS A 290 -14.18 -9.36 -12.17
C CYS A 290 -13.14 -9.65 -13.25
N PHE A 291 -12.26 -8.69 -13.53
CA PHE A 291 -11.18 -8.76 -14.51
C PHE A 291 -9.91 -8.11 -13.95
N ALA A 292 -8.75 -8.51 -14.49
CA ALA A 292 -7.54 -7.73 -14.33
C ALA A 292 -7.70 -6.35 -14.97
N MET A 293 -7.12 -5.30 -14.36
CA MET A 293 -7.06 -3.97 -14.97
C MET A 293 -6.44 -4.05 -16.37
N PRO A 294 -7.08 -3.54 -17.44
CA PRO A 294 -6.51 -3.55 -18.77
C PRO A 294 -5.19 -2.79 -18.79
N GLU A 295 -4.21 -3.28 -19.53
CA GLU A 295 -2.87 -2.70 -19.54
C GLU A 295 -2.54 -2.05 -20.88
N THR A 296 -1.75 -0.99 -20.84
CA THR A 296 -1.09 -0.42 -22.03
C THR A 296 0.42 -0.54 -21.87
N THR A 297 1.11 -0.99 -22.90
CA THR A 297 2.55 -1.29 -22.83
C THR A 297 3.37 -0.20 -23.52
N HIS A 298 4.40 0.31 -22.85
CA HIS A 298 5.22 1.42 -23.34
C HIS A 298 6.71 1.08 -23.29
N ALA A 299 7.45 1.36 -24.37
CA ALA A 299 8.91 1.28 -24.39
C ALA A 299 9.50 2.62 -23.94
N LEU A 300 10.28 2.61 -22.86
CA LEU A 300 10.86 3.82 -22.27
C LEU A 300 12.39 3.78 -22.32
N ALA A 301 12.98 4.79 -22.94
CA ALA A 301 14.41 5.05 -22.86
C ALA A 301 14.65 6.32 -22.03
N VAL A 302 15.59 6.25 -21.10
CA VAL A 302 15.95 7.33 -20.18
C VAL A 302 17.44 7.61 -20.30
N LYS A 303 17.78 8.88 -20.48
CA LYS A 303 19.17 9.35 -20.41
C LYS A 303 19.34 10.14 -19.12
N VAL A 304 20.33 9.75 -18.34
CA VAL A 304 20.70 10.37 -17.06
C VAL A 304 22.04 11.05 -17.24
N TYR A 305 22.12 12.33 -16.89
CA TYR A 305 23.32 13.15 -17.02
C TYR A 305 23.90 13.42 -15.63
N VAL A 306 25.20 13.19 -15.48
CA VAL A 306 25.99 13.44 -14.27
C VAL A 306 27.19 14.32 -14.61
N GLU A 307 27.65 15.15 -13.68
CA GLU A 307 28.73 16.13 -13.89
C GLU A 307 30.02 15.51 -14.46
N SER A 308 30.41 14.33 -13.97
CA SER A 308 31.61 13.63 -14.44
C SER A 308 31.51 12.13 -14.18
N LYS A 309 31.00 11.40 -15.18
CA LYS A 309 30.92 9.94 -15.20
C LYS A 309 32.29 9.29 -14.98
N GLU A 310 33.37 9.90 -15.48
CA GLU A 310 34.74 9.41 -15.30
C GLU A 310 35.24 9.47 -13.85
N ASN A 311 34.61 10.31 -13.01
CA ASN A 311 34.96 10.45 -11.60
C ASN A 311 34.16 9.52 -10.69
N MET A 312 33.24 8.73 -11.25
CA MET A 312 32.44 7.76 -10.50
C MET A 312 33.05 6.36 -10.63
N GLU A 313 33.06 5.62 -9.54
CA GLU A 313 33.51 4.23 -9.57
C GLU A 313 32.52 3.36 -10.37
N PRO A 314 32.97 2.27 -11.03
CA PRO A 314 32.08 1.40 -11.81
C PRO A 314 30.91 0.83 -11.00
N GLU A 315 31.13 0.57 -9.70
CA GLU A 315 30.08 0.11 -8.78
C GLU A 315 29.03 1.19 -8.51
N GLU A 316 29.43 2.46 -8.38
CA GLU A 316 28.52 3.59 -8.18
C GLU A 316 27.65 3.82 -9.41
N LEU A 317 28.22 3.71 -10.61
CA LEU A 317 27.48 3.80 -11.87
C LEU A 317 26.46 2.67 -12.00
N SER A 318 26.85 1.44 -11.66
CA SER A 318 25.94 0.29 -11.70
C SER A 318 24.80 0.43 -10.67
N LEU A 319 25.10 0.94 -9.47
CA LEU A 319 24.09 1.20 -8.44
C LEU A 319 23.14 2.33 -8.83
N LEU A 320 23.65 3.39 -9.48
CA LEU A 320 22.82 4.47 -9.99
C LEU A 320 21.89 3.98 -11.10
N GLU A 321 22.42 3.22 -12.07
CA GLU A 321 21.63 2.67 -13.18
C GLU A 321 20.51 1.75 -12.68
N SER A 322 20.86 0.81 -11.79
CA SER A 322 19.89 -0.14 -11.20
C SER A 322 18.87 0.58 -10.32
N GLY A 323 19.30 1.52 -9.47
CA GLY A 323 18.42 2.31 -8.61
C GLY A 323 17.41 3.15 -9.41
N VAL A 324 17.87 3.86 -10.46
CA VAL A 324 16.98 4.63 -11.34
C VAL A 324 16.02 3.69 -12.06
N SER A 325 16.51 2.55 -12.55
CA SER A 325 15.68 1.54 -13.22
C SER A 325 14.59 1.00 -12.28
N ASP A 326 14.95 0.62 -11.06
CA ASP A 326 14.02 0.06 -10.07
C ASP A 326 12.98 1.08 -9.61
N LEU A 327 13.36 2.36 -9.48
CA LEU A 327 12.43 3.45 -9.17
C LEU A 327 11.41 3.64 -10.29
N ILE A 328 11.86 3.68 -11.55
CA ILE A 328 10.96 3.77 -12.71
C ILE A 328 10.04 2.54 -12.74
N ARG A 329 10.59 1.34 -12.57
CA ARG A 329 9.82 0.09 -12.49
C ARG A 329 8.81 0.09 -11.35
N CYS A 330 9.13 0.69 -10.19
CA CYS A 330 8.19 0.89 -9.09
C CYS A 330 7.00 1.77 -9.52
N ALA A 331 7.29 2.87 -10.22
CA ALA A 331 6.26 3.78 -10.70
C ALA A 331 5.33 3.11 -11.74
N PHE A 332 5.86 2.18 -12.53
CA PHE A 332 5.10 1.32 -13.43
C PHE A 332 4.65 -0.01 -12.79
N ARG A 333 4.69 -0.08 -11.45
CA ARG A 333 4.13 -1.16 -10.62
C ARG A 333 4.77 -2.53 -10.80
N GLU A 334 6.01 -2.63 -11.25
CA GLU A 334 6.70 -3.94 -11.29
C GLU A 334 7.27 -4.35 -9.92
N ASN A 335 7.53 -3.37 -9.05
CA ASN A 335 7.92 -3.53 -7.66
C ASN A 335 7.25 -2.46 -6.79
N ALA A 336 7.48 -2.49 -5.47
CA ALA A 336 6.89 -1.53 -4.52
C ALA A 336 7.95 -0.84 -3.65
N ASN A 337 9.22 -0.83 -4.07
CA ASN A 337 10.33 -0.49 -3.18
C ASN A 337 10.66 1.00 -3.12
N TYR A 338 9.95 1.83 -3.86
CA TYR A 338 10.10 3.29 -3.85
C TYR A 338 8.77 3.97 -3.57
N ASP A 339 8.80 4.99 -2.72
CA ASP A 339 7.67 5.91 -2.52
C ASP A 339 7.62 6.93 -3.66
N VAL A 340 7.00 6.51 -4.76
CA VAL A 340 6.85 7.29 -6.00
C VAL A 340 5.42 7.23 -6.49
N LYS A 341 5.03 8.25 -7.26
CA LYS A 341 3.70 8.24 -7.87
C LYS A 341 3.61 7.07 -8.84
N LYS A 342 2.67 6.15 -8.60
CA LYS A 342 2.43 5.01 -9.50
C LYS A 342 1.48 5.38 -10.63
N THR A 343 1.56 4.66 -11.74
CA THR A 343 0.61 4.77 -12.85
C THR A 343 -0.81 4.43 -12.37
N TRP A 344 -1.83 5.11 -12.92
CA TRP A 344 -3.20 5.03 -12.41
C TRP A 344 -4.24 5.16 -13.55
N PRO A 345 -5.37 4.43 -13.50
CA PRO A 345 -6.48 4.60 -14.44
C PRO A 345 -7.13 5.99 -14.32
N TYR A 346 -7.77 6.48 -15.39
CA TYR A 346 -8.45 7.79 -15.40
C TYR A 346 -7.56 8.96 -14.94
N SER A 347 -6.26 8.86 -15.19
CA SER A 347 -5.27 9.81 -14.72
C SER A 347 -4.21 10.09 -15.78
N ARG A 348 -3.60 11.28 -15.68
CA ARG A 348 -2.38 11.63 -16.39
C ARG A 348 -1.17 11.22 -15.56
N TYR A 349 -0.32 10.38 -16.12
CA TYR A 349 1.00 10.09 -15.56
C TYR A 349 2.02 11.08 -16.12
N SER A 350 2.63 11.88 -15.24
CA SER A 350 3.48 13.00 -15.65
C SER A 350 4.97 12.66 -15.52
N PHE A 351 5.69 12.74 -16.64
CA PHE A 351 7.12 12.47 -16.67
C PHE A 351 7.95 13.59 -16.02
N SER A 352 7.43 14.82 -15.97
CA SER A 352 8.06 15.90 -15.20
C SER A 352 8.07 15.59 -13.69
N ASN A 353 6.98 14.99 -13.18
CA ASN A 353 6.91 14.55 -11.79
C ASN A 353 7.83 13.35 -11.53
N LEU A 354 7.89 12.38 -12.46
CA LEU A 354 8.83 11.26 -12.38
C LEU A 354 10.28 11.78 -12.34
N GLY A 355 10.63 12.74 -13.20
CA GLY A 355 11.96 13.37 -13.19
C GLY A 355 12.28 14.02 -11.83
N ARG A 356 11.33 14.78 -11.27
CA ARG A 356 11.46 15.36 -9.92
C ARG A 356 11.69 14.29 -8.84
N GLU A 357 10.99 13.17 -8.90
CA GLU A 357 11.13 12.07 -7.95
C GLU A 357 12.48 11.36 -8.10
N ILE A 358 12.97 11.18 -9.33
CA ILE A 358 14.31 10.65 -9.61
C ILE A 358 15.40 11.57 -9.06
N HIS A 359 15.36 12.88 -9.33
CA HIS A 359 16.34 13.83 -8.77
C HIS A 359 16.33 13.84 -7.25
N LYS A 360 15.15 13.71 -6.63
CA LYS A 360 15.01 13.63 -5.17
C LYS A 360 15.67 12.37 -4.61
N ALA A 361 15.51 11.23 -5.29
CA ALA A 361 16.07 9.95 -4.86
C ALA A 361 17.58 9.84 -5.15
N PHE A 362 18.07 10.46 -6.22
CA PHE A 362 19.45 10.36 -6.70
C PHE A 362 20.04 11.77 -6.93
N PRO A 363 20.54 12.44 -5.87
CA PRO A 363 21.03 13.82 -5.96
C PRO A 363 22.27 14.05 -6.84
N VAL A 364 22.94 12.97 -7.25
CA VAL A 364 24.10 13.02 -8.17
C VAL A 364 23.70 13.30 -9.62
N ILE A 365 22.41 13.22 -9.95
CA ILE A 365 21.87 13.47 -11.28
C ILE A 365 21.67 14.98 -11.47
N ASP A 366 22.35 15.55 -12.46
CA ASP A 366 22.20 16.96 -12.83
C ASP A 366 20.98 17.19 -13.73
N SER A 367 20.79 16.29 -14.70
CA SER A 367 19.73 16.37 -15.69
C SER A 367 19.30 14.99 -16.16
N LEU A 368 18.08 14.88 -16.70
CA LEU A 368 17.59 13.66 -17.32
C LEU A 368 16.63 13.96 -18.46
N SER A 369 16.50 13.00 -19.37
CA SER A 369 15.52 13.08 -20.47
C SER A 369 14.85 11.73 -20.69
N PHE A 370 13.56 11.77 -21.04
CA PHE A 370 12.74 10.60 -21.33
C PHE A 370 12.39 10.57 -22.82
N SER A 371 12.31 9.38 -23.40
CA SER A 371 11.83 9.20 -24.78
C SER A 371 10.33 9.40 -24.94
N LEU A 372 9.57 9.32 -23.84
CA LEU A 372 8.12 9.45 -23.80
C LEU A 372 7.69 10.79 -23.23
N THR A 373 6.49 11.20 -23.60
CA THR A 373 5.76 12.31 -22.97
C THR A 373 4.70 11.77 -22.00
N ASP A 374 4.02 12.67 -21.29
CA ASP A 374 2.93 12.32 -20.36
C ASP A 374 1.92 11.34 -20.98
N ILE A 375 1.60 10.27 -20.23
CA ILE A 375 0.63 9.26 -20.63
C ILE A 375 -0.72 9.62 -20.03
N VAL A 376 -1.79 9.60 -20.84
CA VAL A 376 -3.16 9.78 -20.38
C VAL A 376 -3.88 8.46 -20.46
N SER A 377 -4.41 8.00 -19.33
CA SER A 377 -5.07 6.71 -19.22
C SER A 377 -6.56 6.88 -19.01
N GLU A 378 -7.34 6.10 -19.77
CA GLU A 378 -8.76 5.85 -19.49
C GLU A 378 -8.88 4.69 -18.48
N LEU A 379 -9.77 3.73 -18.70
CA LEU A 379 -9.86 2.49 -17.91
C LEU A 379 -8.73 1.50 -18.28
N SER A 380 -7.49 1.92 -18.05
CA SER A 380 -6.30 1.09 -18.23
C SER A 380 -5.14 1.58 -17.36
N VAL A 381 -4.16 0.72 -17.11
CA VAL A 381 -2.93 1.07 -16.39
C VAL A 381 -1.70 0.95 -17.31
N PRO A 382 -0.86 1.99 -17.40
CA PRO A 382 0.41 1.90 -18.12
C PRO A 382 1.42 0.97 -17.46
N ARG A 383 2.06 0.12 -18.27
CA ARG A 383 3.16 -0.81 -17.95
C ARG A 383 4.33 -0.61 -18.90
N LEU A 384 5.50 -1.12 -18.52
CA LEU A 384 6.70 -1.08 -19.35
C LEU A 384 6.76 -2.32 -20.24
N ALA A 385 6.89 -2.11 -21.55
CA ALA A 385 7.31 -3.16 -22.48
C ALA A 385 8.81 -3.39 -22.40
N SER A 386 9.57 -2.30 -22.23
CA SER A 386 11.01 -2.30 -22.05
C SER A 386 11.45 -1.00 -21.38
N LEU A 387 12.58 -1.08 -20.68
CA LEU A 387 13.22 0.06 -20.04
C LEU A 387 14.72 0.02 -20.34
N THR A 388 15.25 1.12 -20.86
CA THR A 388 16.69 1.34 -20.98
C THR A 388 17.08 2.61 -20.24
N VAL A 389 18.12 2.52 -19.41
CA VAL A 389 18.69 3.66 -18.69
C VAL A 389 20.15 3.81 -19.13
N GLU A 390 20.50 4.97 -19.66
CA GLU A 390 21.84 5.29 -20.13
C GLU A 390 22.42 6.45 -19.32
N ILE A 391 23.57 6.26 -18.68
CA ILE A 391 24.28 7.30 -17.93
C ILE A 391 25.31 7.99 -18.84
N LEU A 392 25.23 9.31 -18.95
CA LEU A 392 26.02 10.21 -19.80
C LEU A 392 26.65 11.33 -18.98
N ASN A 393 27.67 11.99 -19.55
CA ASN A 393 28.17 13.27 -19.02
C ASN A 393 27.25 14.41 -19.45
N ASP A 394 27.02 15.38 -18.55
CA ASP A 394 26.27 16.62 -18.83
C ASP A 394 26.95 17.52 -19.88
#